data_AF-A0A258JJF6-F1
#
_entry.id   AF-A0A258JJF6-F1
#
_cell.length_a   1.000
_cell.length_b   1.000
_cell.length_c   1.000
_cell.angle_alpha   90.00
_cell.angle_beta   90.00
_cell.angle_gamma   90.00
#
_symmetry.space_group_name_H-M   'P 1'
#
loop_
_entity.id
_entity.type
_entity.pdbx_description
1 polymer ?
#
loop_
_entity_poly.entity_id
_entity_poly.type
_entity_poly.pdbx_seq_one_letter_code
_entity_poly.pdbx_strand_id
1 'polypeptide(L)'
;MSIFYKTKPNQLKIISFVAVQILFTHFCEAQSNSNTQDLKLWYDKPSEKWVEALPVGNGRIGAMIFGGVEEELLQLNESTLWSGGPVKTNVNPESKNYLPKIREALLNEEDYSKANQLTRKMQGLYSQSYLPLGDILIKQDFKNVKPTAYYRDLDIQNAIATTKFTINGVEYTREIFTSAPDNVMLVRISANKKGALTFDVSSKSQLKFSPSTQGNNELIISGKAPANVDPSYYNVKGREPIIYEDPTGCDGMRYQYRIKAVNKDGSVTTTNSEIKIKNASEVILYIAAATSFNGFDK
;
A
#
# COMPACT_ATOMS: atom_id res chain seq x y z
N MET A 1 -102.94 30.48 28.83
CA MET A 1 -103.49 29.18 29.26
C MET A 1 -102.30 28.27 29.52
N SER A 2 -102.14 27.82 30.76
CA SER A 2 -101.06 26.97 31.31
C SER A 2 -100.79 25.72 30.43
N ILE A 3 -99.63 25.04 30.40
CA ILE A 3 -98.86 24.43 31.51
C ILE A 3 -97.40 24.15 31.05
N PHE A 4 -96.49 24.20 32.04
CA PHE A 4 -95.05 23.86 32.12
C PHE A 4 -94.65 22.47 31.54
N TYR A 5 -93.40 22.13 31.16
CA TYR A 5 -92.21 22.00 32.02
C TYR A 5 -90.89 21.72 31.23
N LYS A 6 -89.82 22.39 31.67
CA LYS A 6 -88.40 21.98 31.87
C LYS A 6 -87.43 21.52 30.73
N THR A 7 -86.40 22.37 30.57
CA THR A 7 -84.92 22.13 30.58
C THR A 7 -84.17 21.43 29.42
N LYS A 8 -83.47 22.30 28.66
CA LYS A 8 -82.10 22.26 28.06
C LYS A 8 -81.04 21.32 28.70
N PRO A 9 -79.81 21.16 28.13
CA PRO A 9 -79.37 21.05 26.73
C PRO A 9 -78.16 20.08 26.50
N ASN A 10 -77.57 20.15 25.29
CA ASN A 10 -76.18 19.88 24.89
C ASN A 10 -75.83 18.46 24.41
N GLN A 11 -75.65 18.28 23.10
CA GLN A 11 -74.40 18.55 22.35
C GLN A 11 -73.23 17.70 22.87
N LEU A 12 -73.05 16.54 22.25
CA LEU A 12 -71.79 15.88 21.90
C LEU A 12 -72.17 14.45 21.46
N LYS A 13 -72.01 14.11 20.18
CA LYS A 13 -71.82 12.73 19.65
C LYS A 13 -71.98 12.70 18.13
N ILE A 14 -71.18 13.45 17.37
CA ILE A 14 -70.97 13.19 15.93
C ILE A 14 -69.50 13.48 15.57
N ILE A 15 -68.54 12.85 16.27
CA ILE A 15 -67.17 12.66 15.77
C ILE A 15 -66.64 11.38 16.38
N SER A 16 -67.06 10.22 15.88
CA SER A 16 -66.47 8.93 16.27
C SER A 16 -66.73 7.89 15.20
N PHE A 17 -66.32 8.11 13.94
CA PHE A 17 -66.26 7.01 12.96
C PHE A 17 -65.29 7.21 11.77
N VAL A 18 -64.27 8.07 11.89
CA VAL A 18 -63.21 8.22 10.84
C VAL A 18 -61.78 8.11 11.42
N ALA A 19 -61.61 7.94 12.73
CA ALA A 19 -60.30 7.96 13.38
C ALA A 19 -59.72 6.58 13.74
N VAL A 20 -60.06 5.51 13.00
CA VAL A 20 -59.52 4.15 13.25
C VAL A 20 -58.84 3.53 12.02
N GLN A 21 -58.73 4.26 10.89
CA GLN A 21 -57.99 3.82 9.70
C GLN A 21 -56.70 4.61 9.42
N ILE A 22 -56.18 5.34 10.41
CA ILE A 22 -54.85 5.98 10.37
C ILE A 22 -54.05 5.56 11.63
N LEU A 23 -54.05 4.26 11.94
CA LEU A 23 -53.30 3.70 13.06
C LEU A 23 -52.53 2.41 12.70
N PHE A 24 -52.37 2.15 11.40
CA PHE A 24 -51.54 1.04 10.89
C PHE A 24 -50.75 1.42 9.64
N THR A 25 -50.42 2.70 9.45
CA THR A 25 -49.33 3.11 8.56
C THR A 25 -48.01 2.80 9.27
N HIS A 26 -47.61 1.54 9.08
CA HIS A 26 -46.26 1.05 8.97
C HIS A 26 -45.16 2.01 9.47
N PHE A 27 -44.96 2.02 10.79
CA PHE A 27 -43.61 2.11 11.34
C PHE A 27 -42.90 0.80 10.98
N CYS A 28 -42.57 0.63 9.70
CA CYS A 28 -41.45 -0.21 9.31
C CYS A 28 -40.23 0.70 9.50
N GLU A 29 -39.80 0.86 10.74
CA GLU A 29 -38.38 1.07 10.95
C GLU A 29 -37.73 -0.19 10.40
N ALA A 30 -37.32 -0.12 9.13
CA ALA A 30 -36.25 -0.97 8.66
C ALA A 30 -35.10 -0.68 9.62
N GLN A 31 -34.95 -1.53 10.64
CA GLN A 31 -33.66 -1.74 11.26
C GLN A 31 -32.75 -2.11 10.10
N SER A 32 -32.07 -1.12 9.53
CA SER A 32 -30.83 -1.35 8.85
C SER A 32 -29.90 -1.85 9.94
N ASN A 33 -30.02 -3.13 10.27
CA ASN A 33 -28.90 -3.91 10.71
C ASN A 33 -27.93 -3.82 9.54
N SER A 34 -27.15 -2.74 9.51
CA SER A 34 -25.83 -2.80 8.93
C SER A 34 -25.09 -3.82 9.78
N ASN A 35 -25.33 -5.11 9.52
CA ASN A 35 -24.32 -6.14 9.62
C ASN A 35 -23.23 -5.74 8.61
N THR A 36 -22.58 -4.60 8.84
CA THR A 36 -21.23 -4.36 8.39
C THR A 36 -20.46 -5.46 9.08
N GLN A 37 -20.29 -6.57 8.37
CA GLN A 37 -19.25 -7.52 8.74
C GLN A 37 -18.00 -6.67 8.95
N ASP A 38 -17.45 -6.74 10.16
CA ASP A 38 -16.25 -5.99 10.52
C ASP A 38 -15.08 -6.65 9.79
N LEU A 39 -14.95 -6.34 8.50
CA LEU A 39 -13.97 -6.92 7.58
C LEU A 39 -12.62 -6.24 7.80
N LYS A 40 -12.08 -6.47 9.00
CA LYS A 40 -10.85 -5.85 9.47
C LYS A 40 -9.84 -6.88 9.90
N LEU A 41 -8.59 -6.66 9.50
CA LEU A 41 -7.43 -7.24 10.15
C LEU A 41 -6.94 -6.19 11.16
N TRP A 42 -7.00 -6.47 12.47
CA TRP A 42 -6.63 -5.49 13.49
C TRP A 42 -5.66 -6.05 14.52
N TYR A 43 -4.87 -5.15 15.10
CA TYR A 43 -3.82 -5.47 16.06
C TYR A 43 -3.68 -4.35 17.09
N ASP A 44 -3.25 -4.71 18.30
CA ASP A 44 -3.03 -3.81 19.43
C ASP A 44 -1.54 -3.47 19.65
N LYS A 45 -0.69 -3.84 18.69
CA LYS A 45 0.74 -3.48 18.67
C LYS A 45 1.27 -3.24 17.24
N PRO A 46 2.37 -2.47 17.10
CA PRO A 46 3.08 -2.35 15.84
C PRO A 46 3.61 -3.69 15.31
N SER A 47 3.84 -3.73 14.01
CA SER A 47 4.53 -4.83 13.33
C SER A 47 6.02 -4.83 13.66
N GLU A 48 6.57 -5.99 14.05
CA GLU A 48 8.03 -6.18 14.24
C GLU A 48 8.70 -6.77 12.99
N LYS A 49 7.92 -7.45 12.14
CA LYS A 49 8.40 -8.19 10.97
C LYS A 49 7.54 -7.88 9.75
N TRP A 50 8.13 -7.96 8.55
CA TRP A 50 7.42 -7.72 7.29
C TRP A 50 6.09 -8.47 7.16
N VAL A 51 6.04 -9.74 7.58
CA VAL A 51 4.85 -10.60 7.48
C VAL A 51 3.70 -10.20 8.42
N GLU A 52 3.94 -9.29 9.37
CA GLU A 52 2.93 -8.73 10.27
C GLU A 52 2.41 -7.37 9.76
N ALA A 53 3.11 -6.74 8.82
CA ALA A 53 2.73 -5.45 8.25
C ALA A 53 1.48 -5.59 7.36
N LEU A 54 0.72 -4.51 7.23
CA LEU A 54 -0.56 -4.52 6.50
C LEU A 54 -0.37 -4.03 5.06
N PRO A 55 -0.83 -4.78 4.04
CA PRO A 55 -0.69 -4.38 2.64
C PRO A 55 -1.78 -3.38 2.22
N VAL A 56 -1.37 -2.35 1.47
CA VAL A 56 -2.28 -1.49 0.68
C VAL A 56 -1.72 -1.34 -0.73
N GLY A 57 -2.59 -1.18 -1.74
CA GLY A 57 -2.12 -1.00 -3.11
C GLY A 57 -3.24 -0.80 -4.12
N ASN A 58 -2.87 -0.30 -5.30
CA ASN A 58 -3.80 -0.04 -6.41
C ASN A 58 -3.55 -0.93 -7.63
N GLY A 59 -2.88 -2.07 -7.46
CA GLY A 59 -2.43 -2.94 -8.54
C GLY A 59 -1.12 -2.51 -9.21
N ARG A 60 -0.62 -1.30 -8.92
CA ARG A 60 0.67 -0.80 -9.41
C ARG A 60 1.58 -0.37 -8.27
N ILE A 61 1.17 0.62 -7.48
CA ILE A 61 1.89 1.09 -6.29
C ILE A 61 1.35 0.30 -5.09
N GLY A 62 2.25 -0.26 -4.30
CA GLY A 62 1.92 -0.98 -3.07
C GLY A 62 2.78 -0.50 -1.90
N ALA A 63 2.27 -0.68 -0.68
CA ALA A 63 3.05 -0.54 0.54
C ALA A 63 2.69 -1.59 1.58
N MET A 64 3.70 -1.98 2.37
CA MET A 64 3.50 -2.68 3.64
C MET A 64 3.62 -1.67 4.79
N ILE A 65 2.58 -1.57 5.60
CA ILE A 65 2.43 -0.58 6.68
C ILE A 65 2.75 -1.22 8.04
N PHE A 66 3.77 -0.71 8.73
CA PHE A 66 4.24 -1.28 9.99
C PHE A 66 3.49 -0.77 11.21
N GLY A 67 3.04 0.49 11.20
CA GLY A 67 2.28 1.10 12.29
C GLY A 67 3.13 1.53 13.49
N GLY A 68 4.45 1.72 13.34
CA GLY A 68 5.34 2.10 14.45
C GLY A 68 5.03 3.47 15.05
N VAL A 69 5.21 3.70 16.34
CA VAL A 69 4.77 4.94 17.02
C VAL A 69 5.71 6.12 16.79
N GLU A 70 6.97 6.01 17.21
CA GLU A 70 7.98 7.05 17.01
C GLU A 70 8.57 7.03 15.59
N GLU A 71 8.67 5.83 15.00
CA GLU A 71 9.18 5.61 13.66
C GLU A 71 8.20 4.72 12.89
N GLU A 72 7.48 5.29 11.93
CA GLU A 72 6.70 4.55 10.94
C GLU A 72 7.62 4.07 9.82
N LEU A 73 7.33 2.87 9.31
CA LEU A 73 7.98 2.31 8.14
C LEU A 73 6.91 1.90 7.11
N LEU A 74 6.94 2.55 5.95
CA LEU A 74 6.16 2.15 4.79
C LEU A 74 7.10 1.57 3.74
N GLN A 75 7.04 0.26 3.50
CA GLN A 75 7.89 -0.39 2.51
C GLN A 75 7.18 -0.43 1.17
N LEU A 76 7.71 0.27 0.19
CA LEU A 76 7.08 0.52 -1.09
C LEU A 76 7.43 -0.52 -2.15
N ASN A 77 6.47 -0.74 -3.03
CA ASN A 77 6.59 -1.52 -4.24
C ASN A 77 5.97 -0.76 -5.42
N GLU A 78 6.54 -0.95 -6.61
CA GLU A 78 5.96 -0.56 -7.89
C GLU A 78 6.01 -1.78 -8.80
N SER A 79 4.89 -2.14 -9.42
CA SER A 79 4.71 -3.45 -10.07
C SER A 79 5.64 -3.72 -11.25
N THR A 80 6.14 -2.67 -11.89
CA THR A 80 7.02 -2.74 -13.05
C THR A 80 8.50 -2.67 -12.68
N LEU A 81 8.86 -2.47 -11.41
CA LEU A 81 10.25 -2.40 -10.98
C LEU A 81 10.92 -3.79 -10.89
N TRP A 82 11.69 -4.12 -11.92
CA TRP A 82 12.45 -5.36 -12.04
C TRP A 82 13.91 -5.09 -12.38
N SER A 83 14.77 -6.07 -12.14
CA SER A 83 16.14 -6.06 -12.66
C SER A 83 16.19 -6.38 -14.16
N GLY A 84 17.33 -6.08 -14.78
CA GLY A 84 17.62 -6.43 -16.17
C GLY A 84 16.90 -5.58 -17.21
N GLY A 85 16.69 -6.19 -18.37
CA GLY A 85 16.17 -5.53 -19.56
C GLY A 85 15.45 -6.52 -20.49
N PRO A 86 15.18 -6.13 -21.74
CA PRO A 86 14.45 -6.96 -22.70
C PRO A 86 15.09 -8.33 -22.90
N VAL A 87 14.28 -9.39 -22.83
CA VAL A 87 14.74 -10.77 -22.97
C VAL A 87 14.93 -11.11 -24.45
N LYS A 88 16.03 -11.79 -24.78
CA LYS A 88 16.27 -12.30 -26.14
C LYS A 88 15.20 -13.33 -26.54
N THR A 89 14.71 -13.24 -27.76
CA THR A 89 13.70 -14.18 -28.31
C THR A 89 14.23 -15.61 -28.48
N ASN A 90 15.53 -15.78 -28.65
CA ASN A 90 16.19 -17.08 -28.74
C ASN A 90 17.38 -17.17 -27.78
N VAL A 91 17.12 -17.61 -26.56
CA VAL A 91 18.12 -17.72 -25.48
C VAL A 91 19.07 -18.90 -25.62
N ASN A 92 18.68 -19.96 -26.33
CA ASN A 92 19.51 -21.15 -26.57
C ASN A 92 19.25 -21.73 -27.97
N PRO A 93 19.94 -21.20 -29.01
CA PRO A 93 19.77 -21.65 -30.40
C PRO A 93 20.12 -23.13 -30.63
N GLU A 94 20.99 -23.69 -29.80
CA GLU A 94 21.47 -25.08 -29.89
C GLU A 94 20.48 -26.09 -29.31
N SER A 95 19.48 -25.64 -28.54
CA SER A 95 18.49 -26.50 -27.88
C SER A 95 17.84 -27.51 -28.84
N LYS A 96 17.49 -27.08 -30.06
CA LYS A 96 16.89 -27.94 -31.09
C LYS A 96 17.77 -29.14 -31.48
N ASN A 97 19.09 -29.01 -31.39
CA ASN A 97 20.04 -30.05 -31.78
C ASN A 97 20.13 -31.20 -30.76
N TYR A 98 19.64 -30.97 -29.53
CA TYR A 98 19.64 -31.97 -28.46
C TYR A 98 18.35 -32.78 -28.40
N LEU A 99 17.23 -32.25 -28.91
CA LEU A 99 15.93 -32.94 -28.85
C LEU A 99 15.95 -34.35 -29.49
N PRO A 100 16.54 -34.57 -30.69
CA PRO A 100 16.64 -35.91 -31.25
C PRO A 100 17.48 -36.86 -30.39
N LYS A 101 18.58 -36.36 -29.81
CA LYS A 101 19.48 -37.16 -28.96
C LYS A 101 18.83 -37.58 -27.64
N ILE A 102 18.00 -36.71 -27.07
CA ILE A 102 17.22 -37.02 -25.86
C ILE A 102 16.19 -38.11 -26.16
N ARG A 103 15.48 -37.99 -27.29
CA ARG A 103 14.50 -38.99 -27.73
C ARG A 103 15.15 -40.35 -27.96
N GLU A 104 16.32 -40.39 -28.59
CA GLU A 104 17.11 -41.62 -28.77
C GLU A 104 17.45 -42.27 -27.42
N ALA A 105 18.08 -41.49 -26.52
CA ALA A 105 18.49 -41.98 -25.20
C ALA A 105 17.30 -42.48 -24.36
N LEU A 106 16.13 -41.83 -24.48
CA LEU A 106 14.96 -42.17 -23.66
C LEU A 106 14.11 -43.31 -24.24
N LEU A 107 13.88 -43.32 -25.56
CA LEU A 107 12.92 -44.23 -26.20
C LEU A 107 13.56 -45.52 -26.72
N ASN A 108 14.82 -45.46 -27.16
CA ASN A 108 15.49 -46.58 -27.79
C ASN A 108 16.54 -47.22 -26.87
N GLU A 109 17.26 -46.38 -26.11
CA GLU A 109 18.33 -46.85 -25.22
C GLU A 109 17.87 -47.07 -23.77
N GLU A 110 16.72 -46.51 -23.38
CA GLU A 110 16.22 -46.45 -21.99
C GLU A 110 17.24 -45.89 -20.97
N ASP A 111 18.20 -45.08 -21.43
CA ASP A 111 19.22 -44.42 -20.60
C ASP A 111 18.71 -43.06 -20.10
N TYR A 112 17.96 -43.12 -19.00
CA TYR A 112 17.40 -41.93 -18.34
C TYR A 112 18.46 -40.96 -17.81
N SER A 113 19.65 -41.46 -17.45
CA SER A 113 20.75 -40.62 -16.95
C SER A 113 21.31 -39.76 -18.08
N LYS A 114 21.60 -40.38 -19.23
CA LYS A 114 22.02 -39.69 -20.45
C LYS A 114 20.96 -38.72 -20.94
N ALA A 115 19.69 -39.13 -20.97
CA ALA A 115 18.58 -38.25 -21.35
C ALA A 115 18.49 -37.00 -20.46
N ASN A 116 18.65 -37.15 -19.14
CA ASN A 116 18.66 -36.02 -18.20
C ASN A 116 19.85 -35.08 -18.43
N GLN A 117 21.07 -35.62 -18.64
CA GLN A 117 22.25 -34.82 -18.93
C GLN A 117 22.10 -34.01 -20.24
N LEU A 118 21.53 -34.63 -21.27
CA LEU A 118 21.26 -33.97 -22.55
C LEU A 118 20.17 -32.90 -22.41
N THR A 119 19.14 -33.13 -21.59
CA THR A 119 18.07 -32.16 -21.35
C THR A 119 18.59 -30.87 -20.73
N ARG A 120 19.61 -30.94 -19.87
CA ARG A 120 20.28 -29.73 -19.32
C ARG A 120 20.91 -28.85 -20.40
N LYS A 121 21.25 -29.39 -21.57
CA LYS A 121 21.77 -28.63 -22.71
C LYS A 121 20.70 -27.83 -23.46
N MET A 122 19.42 -28.09 -23.19
CA MET A 122 18.28 -27.35 -23.77
C MET A 122 17.79 -26.18 -22.90
N GLN A 123 18.33 -26.00 -21.69
CA GLN A 123 17.90 -24.96 -20.74
C GLN A 123 18.33 -23.55 -21.18
N GLY A 124 17.67 -22.53 -20.64
CA GLY A 124 17.95 -21.12 -20.89
C GLY A 124 18.45 -20.38 -19.64
N LEU A 125 18.34 -19.06 -19.68
CA LEU A 125 18.67 -18.19 -18.54
C LEU A 125 17.55 -18.26 -17.47
N TYR A 126 17.91 -17.97 -16.22
CA TYR A 126 16.91 -17.65 -15.20
C TYR A 126 16.22 -16.32 -15.51
N SER A 127 15.01 -16.14 -14.96
CA SER A 127 14.31 -14.86 -15.02
C SER A 127 15.04 -13.78 -14.20
N GLN A 128 14.73 -12.52 -14.51
CA GLN A 128 15.09 -11.40 -13.66
C GLN A 128 14.26 -11.38 -12.38
N SER A 129 14.66 -10.56 -11.41
CA SER A 129 14.05 -10.50 -10.08
C SER A 129 13.22 -9.23 -9.88
N TYR A 130 12.08 -9.38 -9.19
CA TYR A 130 11.26 -8.28 -8.72
C TYR A 130 11.96 -7.55 -7.57
N LEU A 131 11.93 -6.22 -7.53
CA LEU A 131 12.72 -5.44 -6.60
C LEU A 131 11.86 -4.60 -5.64
N PRO A 132 12.31 -4.43 -4.38
CA PRO A 132 11.72 -3.44 -3.49
C PRO A 132 12.03 -2.02 -4.00
N LEU A 133 11.04 -1.14 -4.05
CA LEU A 133 11.23 0.24 -4.53
C LEU A 133 12.06 1.05 -3.52
N GLY A 134 11.69 0.96 -2.26
CA GLY A 134 12.32 1.68 -1.16
C GLY A 134 11.37 1.80 0.03
N ASP A 135 11.83 2.48 1.06
CA ASP A 135 11.15 2.67 2.32
C ASP A 135 10.85 4.16 2.52
N ILE A 136 9.69 4.49 3.07
CA ILE A 136 9.39 5.80 3.65
C ILE A 136 9.42 5.67 5.16
N LEU A 137 10.19 6.55 5.80
CA LEU A 137 10.34 6.64 7.24
C LEU A 137 9.69 7.93 7.71
N ILE A 138 8.72 7.83 8.61
CA ILE A 138 8.10 9.00 9.27
C ILE A 138 8.52 8.95 10.74
N LYS A 139 9.30 9.94 11.17
CA LYS A 139 9.89 9.96 12.50
C LYS A 139 9.39 11.13 13.32
N GLN A 140 8.74 10.84 14.44
CA GLN A 140 8.29 11.80 15.42
C GLN A 140 8.90 11.48 16.79
N ASP A 141 9.69 12.40 17.33
CA ASP A 141 10.31 12.23 18.65
C ASP A 141 9.29 12.53 19.75
N PHE A 142 8.84 11.49 20.45
CA PHE A 142 7.95 11.57 21.60
C PHE A 142 8.70 11.51 22.93
N LYS A 143 10.03 11.70 22.94
CA LYS A 143 10.88 11.67 24.14
C LYS A 143 10.76 10.36 24.93
N ASN A 144 10.58 9.24 24.22
CA ASN A 144 10.38 7.90 24.79
C ASN A 144 9.13 7.77 25.67
N VAL A 145 8.13 8.65 25.51
CA VAL A 145 6.84 8.48 26.19
C VAL A 145 6.14 7.25 25.62
N LYS A 146 5.71 6.35 26.50
CA LYS A 146 5.00 5.14 26.09
C LYS A 146 3.61 5.48 25.55
N PRO A 147 3.21 4.93 24.39
CA PRO A 147 1.88 5.13 23.84
C PRO A 147 0.83 4.39 24.70
N THR A 148 -0.37 4.96 24.76
CA THR A 148 -1.57 4.29 25.25
C THR A 148 -2.61 4.20 24.13
N ALA A 149 -3.63 3.35 24.32
CA ALA A 149 -4.73 3.17 23.36
C ALA A 149 -4.23 2.92 21.92
N TYR A 150 -3.16 2.12 21.79
CA TYR A 150 -2.64 1.77 20.48
C TYR A 150 -3.63 0.85 19.76
N TYR A 151 -3.86 1.12 18.48
CA TYR A 151 -4.67 0.30 17.60
C TYR A 151 -4.18 0.46 16.16
N ARG A 152 -4.12 -0.62 15.40
CA ARG A 152 -3.98 -0.56 13.94
C ARG A 152 -4.91 -1.55 13.25
N ASP A 153 -5.42 -1.17 12.09
CA ASP A 153 -6.25 -2.03 11.26
C ASP A 153 -5.93 -1.90 9.77
N LEU A 154 -6.39 -2.89 9.00
CA LEU A 154 -6.69 -2.77 7.59
C LEU A 154 -8.19 -3.03 7.42
N ASP A 155 -8.93 -1.99 7.08
CA ASP A 155 -10.32 -2.10 6.65
C ASP A 155 -10.35 -2.59 5.20
N ILE A 156 -10.76 -3.85 5.01
CA ILE A 156 -10.79 -4.50 3.70
C ILE A 156 -11.94 -3.96 2.84
N GLN A 157 -13.01 -3.46 3.47
CA GLN A 157 -14.15 -2.89 2.76
C GLN A 157 -13.79 -1.56 2.10
N ASN A 158 -13.00 -0.74 2.79
CA ASN A 158 -12.61 0.60 2.31
C ASN A 158 -11.17 0.66 1.75
N ALA A 159 -10.39 -0.40 1.91
CA ALA A 159 -8.97 -0.48 1.54
C ALA A 159 -8.10 0.60 2.22
N ILE A 160 -8.39 0.90 3.49
CA ILE A 160 -7.68 1.89 4.30
C ILE A 160 -6.99 1.18 5.47
N ALA A 161 -5.67 1.38 5.59
CA ALA A 161 -4.92 1.02 6.78
C ALA A 161 -4.94 2.18 7.78
N THR A 162 -5.35 1.92 9.02
CA THR A 162 -5.37 2.93 10.08
C THR A 162 -4.37 2.59 11.17
N THR A 163 -3.72 3.59 11.76
CA THR A 163 -3.00 3.44 13.04
C THR A 163 -3.35 4.59 13.96
N LYS A 164 -3.73 4.28 15.20
CA LYS A 164 -4.09 5.24 16.24
C LYS A 164 -3.29 4.96 17.50
N PHE A 165 -2.89 6.02 18.20
CA PHE A 165 -2.26 5.92 19.50
C PHE A 165 -2.33 7.26 20.24
N THR A 166 -2.18 7.23 21.56
CA THR A 166 -2.19 8.42 22.41
C THR A 166 -0.84 8.64 23.07
N ILE A 167 -0.33 9.87 23.02
CA ILE A 167 0.88 10.31 23.74
C ILE A 167 0.53 11.59 24.50
N ASN A 168 0.76 11.61 25.82
CA ASN A 168 0.49 12.78 26.69
C ASN A 168 -0.93 13.36 26.52
N GLY A 169 -1.93 12.49 26.36
CA GLY A 169 -3.34 12.88 26.18
C GLY A 169 -3.70 13.41 24.78
N VAL A 170 -2.75 13.40 23.83
CA VAL A 170 -3.00 13.74 22.42
C VAL A 170 -3.16 12.45 21.63
N GLU A 171 -4.28 12.33 20.92
CA GLU A 171 -4.53 11.22 19.99
C GLU A 171 -3.91 11.56 18.63
N TYR A 172 -3.13 10.63 18.09
CA TYR A 172 -2.56 10.66 16.75
C TYR A 172 -3.22 9.58 15.91
N THR A 173 -3.60 9.94 14.68
CA THR A 173 -4.19 9.02 13.71
C THR A 173 -3.42 9.10 12.41
N ARG A 174 -3.15 7.94 11.82
CA ARG A 174 -2.63 7.77 10.46
C ARG A 174 -3.62 6.95 9.65
N GLU A 175 -4.00 7.45 8.47
CA GLU A 175 -4.87 6.75 7.52
C GLU A 175 -4.13 6.65 6.19
N ILE A 176 -4.02 5.44 5.65
CA ILE A 176 -3.19 5.16 4.47
C ILE A 176 -3.96 4.33 3.47
N PHE A 177 -3.98 4.78 2.22
CA PHE A 177 -4.53 4.02 1.10
C PHE A 177 -3.82 4.39 -0.20
N THR A 178 -4.00 3.56 -1.24
CA THR A 178 -3.50 3.85 -2.58
C THR A 178 -4.67 4.03 -3.54
N SER A 179 -4.87 5.24 -4.05
CA SER A 179 -5.93 5.54 -5.02
C SER A 179 -5.62 4.85 -6.35
N ALA A 180 -6.54 4.01 -6.81
CA ALA A 180 -6.54 3.48 -8.17
C ALA A 180 -6.87 4.53 -9.23
N PRO A 181 -7.95 5.34 -9.13
CA PRO A 181 -8.27 6.33 -10.17
C PRO A 181 -7.21 7.43 -10.30
N ASP A 182 -6.57 7.84 -9.20
CA ASP A 182 -5.58 8.94 -9.21
C ASP A 182 -4.13 8.45 -9.29
N ASN A 183 -3.91 7.14 -9.18
CA ASN A 183 -2.59 6.50 -9.19
C ASN A 183 -1.57 7.12 -8.22
N VAL A 184 -2.01 7.37 -6.99
CA VAL A 184 -1.19 7.98 -5.92
C VAL A 184 -1.55 7.36 -4.58
N MET A 185 -0.55 7.16 -3.73
CA MET A 185 -0.73 6.74 -2.34
C MET A 185 -0.83 7.95 -1.43
N LEU A 186 -1.78 7.90 -0.50
CA LEU A 186 -2.11 8.97 0.42
C LEU A 186 -1.79 8.48 1.83
N VAL A 187 -1.03 9.28 2.59
CA VAL A 187 -0.82 9.09 4.02
C VAL A 187 -1.35 10.34 4.72
N ARG A 188 -2.51 10.25 5.35
CA ARG A 188 -3.05 11.31 6.18
C ARG A 188 -2.59 11.10 7.61
N ILE A 189 -2.03 12.14 8.23
CA ILE A 189 -1.51 12.15 9.59
C ILE A 189 -2.19 13.31 10.32
N SER A 190 -2.91 13.03 11.40
CA SER A 190 -3.66 14.04 12.17
C SER A 190 -3.45 13.88 13.66
N ALA A 191 -3.53 14.98 14.40
CA ALA A 191 -3.59 14.96 15.85
C ALA A 191 -4.83 15.72 16.35
N ASN A 192 -5.41 15.29 17.47
CA ASN A 192 -6.58 15.96 18.08
C ASN A 192 -6.22 17.26 18.84
N LYS A 193 -4.93 17.66 18.83
CA LYS A 193 -4.43 18.90 19.40
C LYS A 193 -3.77 19.75 18.33
N LYS A 194 -4.19 21.01 18.19
CA LYS A 194 -3.63 21.96 17.24
C LYS A 194 -2.11 22.06 17.42
N GLY A 195 -1.38 21.94 16.31
CA GLY A 195 0.08 22.09 16.28
C GLY A 195 0.88 20.97 16.95
N ALA A 196 0.28 19.80 17.19
CA ALA A 196 0.97 18.68 17.83
C ALA A 196 1.83 17.82 16.87
N LEU A 197 1.74 18.02 15.56
CA LEU A 197 2.54 17.28 14.58
C LEU A 197 3.87 17.99 14.31
N THR A 198 4.96 17.36 14.74
CA THR A 198 6.33 17.74 14.38
C THR A 198 7.11 16.46 14.10
N PHE A 199 7.42 16.22 12.84
CA PHE A 199 8.05 14.98 12.39
C PHE A 199 8.88 15.19 11.12
N ASP A 200 9.79 14.26 10.88
CA ASP A 200 10.59 14.21 9.66
C ASP A 200 10.13 13.06 8.78
N VAL A 201 10.13 13.27 7.46
CA VAL A 201 9.88 12.25 6.44
C VAL A 201 11.16 12.06 5.64
N SER A 202 11.68 10.84 5.62
CA SER A 202 12.87 10.48 4.86
C SER A 202 12.65 9.19 4.11
N SER A 203 13.64 8.79 3.29
CA SER A 203 13.55 7.57 2.52
C SER A 203 14.87 6.82 2.48
N LYS A 204 14.79 5.49 2.37
CA LYS A 204 15.90 4.58 2.17
C LYS A 204 15.56 3.58 1.06
N SER A 205 16.57 2.96 0.47
CA SER A 205 16.35 1.84 -0.45
C SER A 205 17.55 0.89 -0.38
N GLN A 206 17.29 -0.39 -0.63
CA GLN A 206 18.35 -1.38 -0.85
C GLN A 206 18.99 -1.22 -2.24
N LEU A 207 18.30 -0.56 -3.17
CA LEU A 207 18.82 -0.22 -4.48
C LEU A 207 19.72 1.01 -4.41
N LYS A 208 20.59 1.22 -5.42
CA LYS A 208 21.32 2.49 -5.55
C LYS A 208 20.36 3.62 -5.89
N PHE A 209 20.31 4.65 -5.04
CA PHE A 209 19.42 5.79 -5.19
C PHE A 209 20.12 7.14 -4.98
N SER A 210 19.48 8.20 -5.42
CA SER A 210 19.91 9.59 -5.28
C SER A 210 18.72 10.44 -4.84
N PRO A 211 18.72 10.94 -3.59
CA PRO A 211 17.69 11.85 -3.12
C PRO A 211 17.92 13.26 -3.67
N SER A 212 16.83 13.98 -3.89
CA SER A 212 16.80 15.40 -4.23
C SER A 212 15.47 15.99 -3.78
N THR A 213 15.32 17.30 -3.79
CA THR A 213 14.08 17.96 -3.39
C THR A 213 13.61 18.97 -4.41
N GLN A 214 12.31 19.20 -4.44
CA GLN A 214 11.67 20.18 -5.31
C GLN A 214 10.81 21.12 -4.47
N GLY A 215 11.08 22.42 -4.57
CA GLY A 215 10.46 23.42 -3.70
C GLY A 215 10.75 23.14 -2.22
N ASN A 216 9.80 23.52 -1.36
CA ASN A 216 9.91 23.40 0.09
C ASN A 216 9.19 22.17 0.67
N ASN A 217 8.56 21.34 -0.15
CA ASN A 217 7.63 20.31 0.33
C ASN A 217 7.65 18.99 -0.43
N GLU A 218 8.61 18.76 -1.33
CA GLU A 218 8.70 17.53 -2.12
C GLU A 218 10.08 16.88 -2.02
N LEU A 219 10.10 15.59 -1.65
CA LEU A 219 11.28 14.72 -1.68
C LEU A 219 11.18 13.78 -2.88
N ILE A 220 12.23 13.74 -3.68
CA ILE A 220 12.33 12.96 -4.92
C ILE A 220 13.45 11.94 -4.74
N ILE A 221 13.13 10.66 -4.91
CA ILE A 221 14.12 9.58 -4.90
C ILE A 221 14.21 9.01 -6.30
N SER A 222 15.38 9.12 -6.91
CA SER A 222 15.65 8.58 -8.25
C SER A 222 16.69 7.47 -8.17
N GLY A 223 16.61 6.49 -9.06
CA GLY A 223 17.63 5.46 -9.16
C GLY A 223 17.57 4.68 -10.48
N LYS A 224 18.45 3.70 -10.59
CA LYS A 224 18.50 2.73 -11.70
C LYS A 224 18.53 1.33 -11.09
N ALA A 225 17.65 0.46 -11.55
CA ALA A 225 17.65 -0.94 -11.16
C ALA A 225 18.94 -1.65 -11.61
N PRO A 226 19.36 -2.74 -10.96
CA PRO A 226 20.47 -3.56 -11.43
C PRO A 226 20.19 -4.11 -12.84
N ALA A 227 21.24 -4.24 -13.64
CA ALA A 227 21.22 -4.89 -14.95
C ALA A 227 21.07 -6.42 -14.85
N ASN A 228 21.38 -7.03 -13.71
CA ASN A 228 21.06 -8.42 -13.44
C ASN A 228 20.90 -8.66 -11.94
N VAL A 229 19.91 -9.47 -11.57
CA VAL A 229 19.81 -10.06 -10.22
C VAL A 229 19.52 -11.55 -10.36
N ASP A 230 20.47 -12.36 -9.91
CA ASP A 230 20.31 -13.81 -9.88
C ASP A 230 19.17 -14.21 -8.90
N PRO A 231 18.44 -15.31 -9.18
CA PRO A 231 17.46 -15.84 -8.23
C PRO A 231 18.11 -16.19 -6.89
N SER A 232 17.38 -16.00 -5.80
CA SER A 232 17.88 -16.23 -4.43
C SER A 232 18.36 -17.66 -4.16
N TYR A 233 17.92 -18.64 -4.95
CA TYR A 233 18.34 -20.04 -4.88
C TYR A 233 19.58 -20.36 -5.76
N TYR A 234 20.07 -19.42 -6.56
CA TYR A 234 21.21 -19.60 -7.44
C TYR A 234 22.49 -18.98 -6.84
N ASN A 235 23.09 -19.68 -5.89
CA ASN A 235 24.20 -19.18 -5.08
C ASN A 235 25.52 -19.88 -5.42
N VAL A 236 26.04 -19.62 -6.63
CA VAL A 236 27.34 -20.16 -7.05
C VAL A 236 28.47 -19.42 -6.33
N LYS A 237 29.37 -20.17 -5.66
CA LYS A 237 30.50 -19.58 -4.92
C LYS A 237 31.37 -18.71 -5.83
N GLY A 238 31.65 -17.48 -5.38
CA GLY A 238 32.51 -16.53 -6.10
C GLY A 238 31.82 -15.75 -7.22
N ARG A 239 30.51 -15.90 -7.39
CA ARG A 239 29.70 -15.13 -8.34
C ARG A 239 29.09 -13.91 -7.64
N GLU A 240 29.14 -12.76 -8.29
CA GLU A 240 28.40 -11.56 -7.86
C GLU A 240 26.94 -11.68 -8.33
N PRO A 241 25.95 -11.81 -7.42
CA PRO A 241 24.55 -12.03 -7.80
C PRO A 241 23.84 -10.75 -8.26
N ILE A 242 24.33 -9.56 -7.89
CA ILE A 242 23.70 -8.27 -8.21
C ILE A 242 24.65 -7.41 -9.03
N ILE A 243 24.35 -7.23 -10.31
CA ILE A 243 25.21 -6.49 -11.25
C ILE A 243 24.51 -5.20 -11.67
N TYR A 244 25.16 -4.07 -11.46
CA TYR A 244 24.67 -2.74 -11.89
C TYR A 244 25.32 -2.24 -13.18
N GLU A 245 26.46 -2.81 -13.56
CA GLU A 245 27.13 -2.44 -14.79
C GLU A 245 26.24 -2.78 -16.00
N ASP A 246 26.05 -1.78 -16.85
CA ASP A 246 25.24 -1.88 -18.07
C ASP A 246 26.05 -1.27 -19.22
N PRO A 247 26.93 -2.05 -19.86
CA PRO A 247 27.79 -1.55 -20.92
C PRO A 247 27.00 -1.21 -22.20
N THR A 248 25.77 -1.70 -22.32
CA THR A 248 24.92 -1.48 -23.50
C THR A 248 24.04 -0.23 -23.39
N GLY A 249 23.79 0.23 -22.16
CA GLY A 249 22.82 1.29 -21.87
C GLY A 249 21.37 0.82 -21.95
N CYS A 250 21.12 -0.47 -22.18
CA CYS A 250 19.79 -1.03 -22.42
C CYS A 250 19.22 -1.81 -21.22
N ASP A 251 20.03 -2.06 -20.18
CA ASP A 251 19.63 -2.84 -19.00
C ASP A 251 19.50 -1.97 -17.75
N GLY A 252 18.67 -2.42 -16.81
CA GLY A 252 18.40 -1.70 -15.57
C GLY A 252 17.51 -0.48 -15.81
N MET A 253 16.20 -0.65 -15.64
CA MET A 253 15.27 0.46 -15.77
C MET A 253 15.53 1.57 -14.75
N ARG A 254 15.23 2.82 -15.13
CA ARG A 254 15.21 3.93 -14.18
C ARG A 254 13.94 3.84 -13.34
N TYR A 255 14.01 4.30 -12.11
CA TYR A 255 12.85 4.45 -11.25
C TYR A 255 12.89 5.78 -10.51
N GLN A 256 11.70 6.28 -10.19
CA GLN A 256 11.54 7.47 -9.37
C GLN A 256 10.28 7.33 -8.52
N TYR A 257 10.36 7.75 -7.26
CA TYR A 257 9.19 8.04 -6.46
C TYR A 257 9.34 9.38 -5.77
N ARG A 258 8.20 10.01 -5.53
CA ARG A 258 8.09 11.37 -5.02
C ARG A 258 7.16 11.37 -3.83
N ILE A 259 7.52 12.15 -2.83
CA ILE A 259 6.76 12.33 -1.60
C ILE A 259 6.50 13.82 -1.47
N LYS A 260 5.25 14.24 -1.54
CA LYS A 260 4.86 15.64 -1.40
C LYS A 260 4.03 15.83 -0.14
N ALA A 261 4.43 16.76 0.72
CA ALA A 261 3.71 17.10 1.94
C ALA A 261 2.81 18.32 1.74
N VAL A 262 1.57 18.21 2.19
CA VAL A 262 0.60 19.31 2.29
C VAL A 262 0.09 19.34 3.73
N ASN A 263 0.25 20.48 4.41
CA ASN A 263 -0.05 20.62 5.82
C ASN A 263 -1.19 21.62 6.09
N LYS A 264 -1.93 21.37 7.16
CA LYS A 264 -2.82 22.35 7.80
C LYS A 264 -2.13 22.93 9.02
N ASP A 265 -2.00 24.26 9.04
CA ASP A 265 -1.21 25.01 10.02
C ASP A 265 0.27 24.58 10.08
N GLY A 266 1.10 25.32 10.80
CA GLY A 266 2.52 24.99 10.95
C GLY A 266 3.33 25.25 9.68
N SER A 267 4.48 24.57 9.55
CA SER A 267 5.38 24.73 8.41
C SER A 267 5.91 23.42 7.87
N VAL A 268 6.26 23.44 6.58
CA VAL A 268 6.92 22.36 5.85
C VAL A 268 8.16 22.94 5.18
N THR A 269 9.29 22.24 5.35
CA THR A 269 10.56 22.57 4.73
C THR A 269 11.26 21.31 4.25
N THR A 270 11.99 21.38 3.15
CA THR A 270 12.83 20.30 2.65
C THR A 270 14.30 20.57 2.99
N THR A 271 15.07 19.49 3.15
CA THR A 271 16.55 19.54 3.06
C THR A 271 17.00 18.82 1.80
N ASN A 272 18.22 18.28 1.74
CA ASN A 272 18.65 17.47 0.60
C ASN A 272 18.06 16.05 0.60
N SER A 273 17.57 15.55 1.75
CA SER A 273 17.21 14.14 1.91
C SER A 273 15.94 13.87 2.72
N GLU A 274 15.26 14.91 3.20
CA GLU A 274 14.10 14.79 4.09
C GLU A 274 13.14 15.97 3.93
N ILE A 275 11.89 15.74 4.33
CA ILE A 275 10.87 16.76 4.55
C ILE A 275 10.69 16.91 6.06
N LYS A 276 10.77 18.13 6.57
CA LYS A 276 10.53 18.47 7.97
C LYS A 276 9.19 19.16 8.13
N ILE A 277 8.36 18.65 9.04
CA ILE A 277 7.07 19.21 9.42
C ILE A 277 7.21 19.77 10.83
N LYS A 278 6.72 21.00 11.08
CA LYS A 278 6.68 21.59 12.42
C LYS A 278 5.33 22.19 12.75
N ASN A 279 4.85 21.89 13.95
CA ASN A 279 3.64 22.46 14.55
C ASN A 279 2.39 22.40 13.65
N ALA A 280 2.21 21.32 12.89
CA ALA A 280 1.01 21.11 12.07
C ALA A 280 -0.10 20.44 12.87
N SER A 281 -1.34 20.57 12.39
CA SER A 281 -2.51 19.88 12.95
C SER A 281 -2.89 18.64 12.13
N GLU A 282 -2.68 18.72 10.82
CA GLU A 282 -2.88 17.63 9.87
C GLU A 282 -1.84 17.75 8.74
N VAL A 283 -1.37 16.62 8.23
CA VAL A 283 -0.51 16.53 7.05
C VAL A 283 -1.00 15.42 6.16
N ILE A 284 -1.05 15.67 4.85
CA ILE A 284 -1.27 14.67 3.82
C ILE A 284 0.04 14.53 3.04
N LEU A 285 0.57 13.31 3.00
CA LEU A 285 1.66 12.94 2.10
C LEU A 285 1.07 12.30 0.85
N TYR A 286 1.43 12.83 -0.31
CA TYR A 286 1.14 12.25 -1.62
C TYR A 286 2.38 11.52 -2.10
N ILE A 287 2.24 10.23 -2.41
CA ILE A 287 3.32 9.36 -2.83
C ILE A 287 3.01 8.80 -4.22
N ALA A 288 3.80 9.20 -5.20
CA ALA A 288 3.69 8.72 -6.57
C ALA A 288 4.98 8.01 -6.97
N ALA A 289 4.87 6.93 -7.75
CA ALA A 289 6.01 6.14 -8.20
C ALA A 289 5.88 5.73 -9.67
N ALA A 290 7.02 5.70 -10.36
CA ALA A 290 7.11 5.20 -11.72
C ALA A 290 8.49 4.65 -12.05
N THR A 291 8.51 3.81 -13.08
CA THR A 291 9.73 3.32 -13.72
C THR A 291 9.79 3.81 -15.16
N SER A 292 10.92 3.58 -15.83
CA SER A 292 11.05 3.76 -17.28
C SER A 292 10.56 2.57 -18.09
N PHE A 293 9.84 1.61 -17.50
CA PHE A 293 9.25 0.49 -18.24
C PHE A 293 8.17 1.01 -19.21
N ASN A 294 8.29 0.64 -20.48
CA ASN A 294 7.40 1.13 -21.56
C ASN A 294 6.51 0.05 -22.18
N GLY A 295 6.67 -1.21 -21.77
CA GLY A 295 6.03 -2.38 -22.37
C GLY A 295 7.05 -3.52 -22.50
N PHE A 296 6.57 -4.76 -22.54
CA PHE A 296 7.45 -5.92 -22.77
C PHE A 296 7.86 -6.05 -24.25
N ASP A 297 7.18 -5.32 -25.12
CA ASP A 297 7.25 -5.33 -26.58
C ASP A 297 7.70 -3.98 -27.17
N LYS A 298 8.09 -3.01 -26.33
CA LYS A 298 8.44 -1.64 -26.72
C LYS A 298 9.87 -1.24 -26.37
#